data_AF-A0A950Z8C0-F1
#
_entry.id   AF-A0A950Z8C0-F1
#
_cell.length_a   1.000
_cell.length_b   1.000
_cell.length_c   1.000
_cell.angle_alpha   90.00
_cell.angle_beta   90.00
_cell.angle_gamma   90.00
#
_symmetry.space_group_name_H-M   'P 1'
#
loop_
_entity.id
_entity.type
_entity.pdbx_description
1 polymer ?
#
loop_
_entity_poly.entity_id
_entity_poly.type
_entity_poly.pdbx_seq_one_letter_code
_entity_poly.pdbx_strand_id
1 'polypeptide(L)'
;RTMPIESLAPVVAQWLKDNGLSRYGDEAFFAHVVDTTRTRYATLLDFSTKGRAYFSDDFEIEPQAFEKLNVPGARELLHELADRLEVQNEFTEASVEATLRKLAEEHGVKAGVLINASRAALTGQSVGPSAFAVFVCIGRERTINRLRRV
;
A
#
# COMPACT_ATOMS: atom_id res chain seq x y z
N ARG A 1 -15.72 -11.43 -5.28
CA ARG A 1 -15.72 -10.15 -6.03
C ARG A 1 -17.10 -9.47 -6.04
N THR A 2 -18.18 -10.21 -6.28
CA THR A 2 -19.57 -9.67 -6.32
C THR A 2 -20.31 -9.71 -4.98
N MET A 3 -19.80 -10.45 -3.99
CA MET A 3 -20.37 -10.48 -2.65
C MET A 3 -20.44 -9.06 -2.05
N PRO A 4 -21.58 -8.64 -1.46
CA PRO A 4 -21.69 -7.35 -0.78
C PRO A 4 -20.58 -7.17 0.26
N ILE A 5 -20.08 -5.94 0.42
CA ILE A 5 -18.93 -5.70 1.30
C ILE A 5 -19.26 -5.98 2.76
N GLU A 6 -20.51 -5.73 3.15
CA GLU A 6 -21.07 -5.98 4.48
C GLU A 6 -21.08 -7.49 4.82
N SER A 7 -21.16 -8.34 3.79
CA SER A 7 -21.06 -9.80 3.94
C SER A 7 -19.63 -10.30 3.85
N LEU A 8 -18.80 -9.69 3.00
CA LEU A 8 -17.43 -10.15 2.75
C LEU A 8 -16.46 -9.75 3.87
N ALA A 9 -16.54 -8.52 4.37
CA ALA A 9 -15.60 -8.03 5.36
C ALA A 9 -15.56 -8.89 6.64
N PRO A 10 -16.69 -9.29 7.26
CA PRO A 10 -16.67 -10.17 8.43
C PRO A 10 -15.99 -11.53 8.15
N VAL A 11 -16.21 -12.10 6.96
CA VAL A 11 -15.60 -13.37 6.55
C VAL A 11 -14.08 -13.23 6.39
N VAL A 12 -13.63 -12.12 5.79
CA VAL A 12 -12.20 -11.83 5.66
C VAL A 12 -11.57 -11.57 7.04
N ALA A 13 -12.25 -10.85 7.93
CA ALA A 13 -11.76 -10.61 9.29
C ALA A 13 -11.54 -11.91 10.05
N GLN A 14 -12.52 -12.84 9.96
CA GLN A 14 -12.41 -14.16 10.57
C GLN A 14 -11.26 -14.97 9.95
N TRP A 15 -11.15 -14.99 8.62
CA TRP A 15 -10.05 -15.66 7.91
C TRP A 15 -8.67 -15.14 8.36
N LEU A 16 -8.49 -13.82 8.44
CA LEU A 16 -7.24 -13.22 8.88
C LEU A 16 -6.89 -13.69 10.30
N LYS A 17 -7.86 -13.64 11.23
CA LYS A 17 -7.68 -14.10 12.61
C LYS A 17 -7.25 -15.57 12.68
N ASP A 18 -7.91 -16.44 11.92
CA ASP A 18 -7.61 -17.88 11.88
C ASP A 18 -6.22 -18.18 11.29
N ASN A 19 -5.66 -17.24 10.54
CA ASN A 19 -4.33 -17.33 9.93
C ASN A 19 -3.29 -16.45 10.64
N GLY A 20 -3.54 -16.04 11.89
CA GLY A 20 -2.59 -15.30 12.72
C GLY A 20 -2.35 -13.85 12.27
N LEU A 21 -3.24 -13.30 11.45
CA LEU A 21 -3.24 -11.91 11.02
C LEU A 21 -4.34 -11.12 11.73
N SER A 22 -4.20 -9.80 11.77
CA SER A 22 -5.18 -8.91 12.37
C SER A 22 -5.60 -7.83 11.40
N ARG A 23 -6.89 -7.46 11.42
CA ARG A 23 -7.34 -6.24 10.76
C ARG A 23 -6.78 -5.02 11.48
N TYR A 24 -6.68 -3.90 10.75
CA TYR A 24 -6.33 -2.60 11.30
C TYR A 24 -7.44 -1.59 11.05
N GLY A 25 -7.42 -0.50 11.82
CA GLY A 25 -8.43 0.55 11.74
C GLY A 25 -9.80 0.11 12.28
N ASP A 26 -10.77 0.99 12.09
CA ASP A 26 -12.17 0.71 12.40
C ASP A 26 -12.82 -0.17 11.31
N GLU A 27 -14.11 -0.46 11.49
CA GLU A 27 -14.87 -1.31 10.57
C GLU A 27 -14.99 -0.72 9.17
N ALA A 28 -15.17 0.60 9.06
CA ALA A 28 -15.30 1.29 7.78
C ALA A 28 -13.99 1.28 7.00
N PHE A 29 -12.87 1.56 7.68
CA PHE A 29 -11.53 1.48 7.11
C PHE A 29 -11.23 0.06 6.63
N PHE A 30 -11.48 -0.94 7.48
CA PHE A 30 -11.25 -2.33 7.11
C PHE A 30 -12.10 -2.77 5.91
N ALA A 31 -13.38 -2.40 5.87
CA ALA A 31 -14.26 -2.67 4.74
C ALA A 31 -13.73 -2.02 3.45
N HIS A 32 -13.23 -0.79 3.52
CA HIS A 32 -12.60 -0.11 2.39
C HIS A 32 -11.35 -0.82 1.87
N VAL A 33 -10.47 -1.30 2.76
CA VAL A 33 -9.28 -2.09 2.38
C VAL A 33 -9.70 -3.38 1.67
N VAL A 34 -10.71 -4.08 2.20
CA VAL A 34 -11.24 -5.31 1.59
C VAL A 34 -11.86 -5.02 0.22
N ASP A 35 -12.64 -3.96 0.08
CA ASP A 35 -13.29 -3.58 -1.18
C ASP A 35 -12.27 -3.17 -2.25
N THR A 36 -11.24 -2.41 -1.86
CA THR A 36 -10.15 -1.99 -2.77
C THR A 36 -9.38 -3.19 -3.30
N THR A 37 -9.08 -4.16 -2.44
CA THR A 37 -8.17 -5.27 -2.76
C THR A 37 -8.89 -6.49 -3.36
N ARG A 38 -10.18 -6.71 -3.06
CA ARG A 38 -10.93 -7.90 -3.54
C ARG A 38 -10.95 -8.05 -5.06
N THR A 39 -10.80 -6.96 -5.81
CA THR A 39 -10.75 -6.98 -7.28
C THR A 39 -9.52 -7.72 -7.82
N ARG A 40 -8.46 -7.85 -7.02
CA ARG A 40 -7.22 -8.57 -7.35
C ARG A 40 -7.19 -10.00 -6.82
N TYR A 41 -8.13 -10.37 -5.95
CA TYR A 41 -8.15 -11.66 -5.26
C TYR A 41 -9.22 -12.59 -5.85
N ALA A 42 -8.95 -13.89 -5.80
CA ALA A 42 -9.87 -14.94 -6.21
C ALA A 42 -10.45 -15.69 -5.00
N THR A 43 -9.68 -15.79 -3.91
CA THR A 43 -9.99 -16.58 -2.72
C THR A 43 -9.72 -15.80 -1.43
N LEU A 44 -10.17 -16.32 -0.28
CA LEU A 44 -9.82 -15.76 1.03
C LEU A 44 -8.31 -15.87 1.32
N LEU A 45 -7.67 -16.95 0.87
CA LEU A 45 -6.22 -17.16 0.98
C LEU A 45 -5.41 -16.03 0.36
N ASP A 46 -5.90 -15.42 -0.73
CA ASP A 46 -5.20 -14.31 -1.36
C ASP A 46 -5.07 -13.10 -0.40
N PHE A 47 -6.00 -12.88 0.54
CA PHE A 47 -5.90 -11.79 1.52
C PHE A 47 -4.77 -12.00 2.53
N SER A 48 -4.47 -13.24 2.90
CA SER A 48 -3.41 -13.57 3.87
C SER A 48 -2.05 -13.86 3.22
N THR A 49 -2.01 -13.96 1.89
CA THR A 49 -0.79 -14.23 1.10
C THR A 49 -0.43 -13.00 0.26
N LYS A 50 -1.02 -12.84 -0.93
CA LYS A 50 -0.81 -11.68 -1.81
C LYS A 50 -1.20 -10.36 -1.15
N GLY A 51 -2.22 -10.37 -0.30
CA GLY A 51 -2.70 -9.21 0.44
C GLY A 51 -2.07 -9.03 1.82
N ARG A 52 -1.08 -9.87 2.18
CA ARG A 52 -0.50 -9.87 3.52
C ARG A 52 0.00 -8.49 3.93
N ALA A 53 0.59 -7.73 3.01
CA ALA A 53 1.10 -6.39 3.29
C ALA A 53 0.03 -5.39 3.78
N TYR A 54 -1.25 -5.59 3.47
CA TYR A 54 -2.34 -4.75 4.01
C TYR A 54 -2.61 -5.05 5.50
N PHE A 55 -2.33 -6.28 5.95
CA PHE A 55 -2.68 -6.81 7.27
C PHE A 55 -1.47 -7.23 8.13
N SER A 56 -0.25 -6.99 7.66
CA SER A 56 1.01 -7.27 8.35
C SER A 56 2.11 -6.34 7.85
N ASP A 57 3.09 -6.02 8.70
CA ASP A 57 4.37 -5.41 8.29
C ASP A 57 5.47 -6.43 8.00
N ASP A 58 5.20 -7.70 8.28
CA ASP A 58 6.01 -8.85 7.86
C ASP A 58 5.43 -9.41 6.55
N PHE A 59 6.06 -9.07 5.43
CA PHE A 59 5.72 -9.53 4.08
C PHE A 59 6.97 -9.51 3.19
N GLU A 60 6.99 -10.37 2.18
CA GLU A 60 8.10 -10.47 1.24
C GLU A 60 7.97 -9.44 0.11
N ILE A 61 9.11 -8.95 -0.39
CA ILE A 61 9.19 -8.16 -1.61
C ILE A 61 9.50 -9.09 -2.77
N GLU A 62 8.59 -9.20 -3.73
CA GLU A 62 8.80 -10.04 -4.91
C GLU A 62 9.93 -9.48 -5.79
N PRO A 63 10.65 -10.33 -6.55
CA PRO A 63 11.77 -9.87 -7.38
C PRO A 63 11.42 -8.70 -8.31
N GLN A 64 10.25 -8.72 -8.95
CA GLN A 64 9.82 -7.65 -9.86
C GLN A 64 9.54 -6.31 -9.14
N ALA A 65 9.10 -6.35 -7.88
CA ALA A 65 8.93 -5.16 -7.06
C ALA A 65 10.27 -4.63 -6.59
N PHE A 66 11.19 -5.53 -6.22
CA PHE A 66 12.54 -5.18 -5.81
C PHE A 66 13.29 -4.40 -6.91
N GLU A 67 13.12 -4.77 -8.17
CA GLU A 67 13.67 -4.00 -9.31
C GLU A 67 13.19 -2.55 -9.36
N LYS A 68 11.98 -2.24 -8.85
CA LYS A 68 11.48 -0.85 -8.79
C LYS A 68 12.20 -0.03 -7.70
N LEU A 69 12.67 -0.69 -6.65
CA LEU A 69 13.46 -0.07 -5.57
C LEU A 69 14.93 0.12 -5.97
N ASN A 70 15.44 -0.68 -6.91
CA ASN A 70 16.82 -0.58 -7.40
C ASN A 70 17.02 0.44 -8.53
N VAL A 71 15.95 1.14 -8.95
CA VAL A 71 16.11 2.26 -9.87
C VAL A 71 16.98 3.33 -9.17
N PRO A 72 18.04 3.86 -9.82
CA PRO A 72 18.94 4.82 -9.19
C PRO A 72 18.21 6.02 -8.58
N GLY A 73 18.49 6.32 -7.31
CA GLY A 73 17.86 7.42 -6.58
C GLY A 73 16.47 7.13 -6.02
N ALA A 74 15.88 5.96 -6.30
CA ALA A 74 14.50 5.67 -5.89
C ALA A 74 14.33 5.62 -4.38
N ARG A 75 15.25 4.95 -3.66
CA ARG A 75 15.16 4.81 -2.19
C ARG A 75 15.29 6.15 -1.48
N GLU A 76 16.22 6.99 -1.94
CA GLU A 76 16.42 8.34 -1.42
C GLU A 76 15.16 9.19 -1.60
N LEU A 77 14.51 9.11 -2.76
CA LEU A 77 13.24 9.78 -3.02
C LEU A 77 12.08 9.20 -2.18
N LEU A 78 12.08 7.90 -1.88
CA LEU A 78 11.09 7.30 -0.99
C LEU A 78 11.26 7.78 0.46
N HIS A 79 12.49 7.94 0.93
CA HIS A 79 12.77 8.50 2.25
C HIS A 79 12.31 9.96 2.34
N GLU A 80 12.62 10.77 1.32
CA GLU A 80 12.14 12.16 1.26
C GLU A 80 10.62 12.25 1.14
N LEU A 81 9.99 11.35 0.37
CA LEU A 81 8.53 11.24 0.31
C LEU A 81 7.95 10.97 1.71
N ALA A 82 8.58 10.09 2.50
CA ALA A 82 8.14 9.80 3.86
C ALA A 82 8.15 11.05 4.74
N ASP A 83 9.21 11.87 4.67
CA ASP A 83 9.34 13.11 5.44
C ASP A 83 8.28 14.14 5.04
N ARG A 84 8.00 14.28 3.74
CA ARG A 84 6.93 15.16 3.24
C ARG A 84 5.55 14.72 3.71
N LEU A 85 5.28 13.40 3.66
CA LEU A 85 4.01 12.83 4.10
C LEU A 85 3.81 12.93 5.62
N GLU A 86 4.90 12.94 6.40
CA GLU A 86 4.85 13.11 7.86
C GLU A 86 4.31 14.49 8.25
N VAL A 87 4.76 15.55 7.57
CA VAL A 87 4.38 16.94 7.87
C VAL A 87 3.15 17.44 7.09
N GLN A 88 2.64 16.65 6.14
CA GLN A 88 1.46 17.00 5.35
C GLN A 88 0.18 16.97 6.18
N ASN A 89 -0.75 17.92 5.98
CA ASN A 89 -1.99 17.96 6.76
C ASN A 89 -2.96 16.82 6.42
N GLU A 90 -3.24 16.60 5.14
CA GLU A 90 -4.20 15.60 4.68
C GLU A 90 -3.51 14.30 4.24
N PHE A 91 -4.18 13.15 4.37
CA PHE A 91 -3.67 11.86 3.86
C PHE A 91 -4.75 11.15 3.03
N THR A 92 -5.08 11.78 1.90
CA THR A 92 -6.02 11.28 0.89
C THR A 92 -5.26 10.88 -0.38
N GLU A 93 -5.88 10.08 -1.26
CA GLU A 93 -5.26 9.69 -2.54
C GLU A 93 -4.77 10.91 -3.33
N ALA A 94 -5.62 11.94 -3.47
CA ALA A 94 -5.29 13.16 -4.21
C ALA A 94 -4.13 13.94 -3.57
N SER A 95 -4.13 14.08 -2.24
CA SER A 95 -3.07 14.80 -1.54
C SER A 95 -1.72 14.08 -1.61
N VAL A 96 -1.71 12.74 -1.51
CA VAL A 96 -0.51 11.91 -1.67
C VAL A 96 -0.01 11.95 -3.11
N GLU A 97 -0.91 11.88 -4.08
CA GLU A 97 -0.56 11.99 -5.50
C GLU A 97 0.11 13.33 -5.82
N ALA A 98 -0.47 14.43 -5.34
CA ALA A 98 0.08 15.76 -5.54
C ALA A 98 1.50 15.88 -4.96
N THR A 99 1.70 15.44 -3.72
CA THR A 99 3.01 15.47 -3.04
C THR A 99 4.05 14.62 -3.76
N LEU A 100 3.68 13.39 -4.16
CA LEU A 100 4.58 12.49 -4.87
C LEU A 100 4.98 13.05 -6.23
N ARG A 101 4.01 13.55 -7.00
CA ARG A 101 4.27 14.10 -8.35
C ARG A 101 5.14 15.35 -8.28
N LYS A 102 4.88 16.24 -7.31
CA LYS A 102 5.70 17.43 -7.07
C LYS A 102 7.14 17.05 -6.71
N LEU A 103 7.33 16.07 -5.82
CA LEU A 103 8.66 15.57 -5.48
C LEU A 103 9.39 15.02 -6.71
N ALA A 104 8.70 14.22 -7.53
CA ALA A 104 9.29 13.68 -8.76
C ALA A 104 9.70 14.80 -9.75
N GLU A 105 8.86 15.84 -9.90
CA GLU A 105 9.14 17.00 -10.73
C GLU A 105 10.37 17.78 -10.25
N GLU A 106 10.47 18.07 -8.95
CA GLU A 106 11.59 18.82 -8.35
C GLU A 106 12.94 18.12 -8.53
N HIS A 107 12.95 16.78 -8.58
CA HIS A 107 14.15 15.98 -8.82
C HIS A 107 14.34 15.58 -10.30
N GLY A 108 13.50 16.06 -11.20
CA GLY A 108 13.59 15.75 -12.64
C GLY A 108 13.36 14.26 -12.97
N VAL A 109 12.68 13.52 -12.11
CA VAL A 109 12.37 12.09 -12.27
C VAL A 109 10.95 11.91 -12.80
N LYS A 110 10.74 10.92 -13.68
CA LYS A 110 9.40 10.54 -14.12
C LYS A 110 8.58 10.07 -12.92
N ALA A 111 7.43 10.69 -12.66
CA ALA A 111 6.54 10.31 -11.55
C ALA A 111 6.24 8.80 -11.50
N GLY A 112 6.12 8.13 -12.65
CA GLY A 112 5.91 6.68 -12.73
C GLY A 112 6.99 5.83 -12.04
N VAL A 113 8.23 6.32 -11.94
CA VAL A 113 9.32 5.64 -11.19
C VAL A 113 8.97 5.65 -9.70
N LEU A 114 8.70 6.83 -9.14
CA LEU A 114 8.42 6.98 -7.72
C LEU A 114 7.08 6.33 -7.32
N ILE A 115 6.06 6.38 -8.20
CA ILE A 115 4.78 5.66 -8.00
C ILE A 115 5.01 4.15 -7.87
N ASN A 116 5.78 3.56 -8.77
CA ASN A 116 6.03 2.12 -8.77
C ASN A 116 6.95 1.70 -7.62
N ALA A 117 7.97 2.50 -7.30
CA ALA A 117 8.85 2.27 -6.15
C ALA A 117 8.07 2.36 -4.83
N SER A 118 7.15 3.32 -4.70
CA SER A 118 6.27 3.43 -3.54
C SER A 118 5.38 2.20 -3.40
N ARG A 119 4.75 1.72 -4.48
CA ARG A 119 3.97 0.48 -4.42
C ARG A 119 4.82 -0.69 -3.95
N ALA A 120 6.01 -0.86 -4.54
CA ALA A 120 6.92 -1.94 -4.16
C ALA A 120 7.29 -1.89 -2.67
N ALA A 121 7.62 -0.71 -2.14
CA ALA A 121 7.92 -0.53 -0.72
C ALA A 121 6.71 -0.81 0.19
N LEU A 122 5.51 -0.43 -0.26
CA LEU A 122 4.29 -0.55 0.53
C LEU A 122 3.67 -1.94 0.49
N THR A 123 3.81 -2.71 -0.59
CA THR A 123 3.12 -4.01 -0.71
C THR A 123 4.04 -5.17 -1.01
N GLY A 124 5.30 -4.92 -1.35
CA GLY A 124 6.19 -5.94 -1.88
C GLY A 124 5.80 -6.42 -3.28
N GLN A 125 4.89 -5.72 -3.97
CA GLN A 125 4.34 -6.15 -5.25
C GLN A 125 4.53 -5.09 -6.35
N SER A 126 4.75 -5.55 -7.56
CA SER A 126 4.89 -4.72 -8.76
C SER A 126 3.52 -4.32 -9.34
N VAL A 127 2.48 -5.13 -9.11
CA VAL A 127 1.13 -4.94 -9.61
C VAL A 127 0.11 -4.92 -8.47
N GLY A 128 -1.00 -4.20 -8.65
CA GLY A 128 -2.01 -4.08 -7.61
C GLY A 128 -3.15 -3.13 -7.97
N PRO A 129 -3.91 -2.67 -6.97
CA PRO A 129 -4.81 -1.52 -7.10
C PRO A 129 -4.06 -0.24 -7.48
N SER A 130 -4.78 0.88 -7.60
CA SER A 130 -4.17 2.22 -7.68
C SER A 130 -3.09 2.36 -6.61
N ALA A 131 -1.91 2.88 -6.96
CA ALA A 131 -0.85 3.08 -5.98
C ALA A 131 -1.31 4.04 -4.87
N PHE A 132 -2.10 5.06 -5.21
CA PHE A 132 -2.62 6.02 -4.22
C PHE A 132 -3.67 5.39 -3.30
N ALA A 133 -4.52 4.51 -3.82
CA ALA A 133 -5.40 3.69 -2.99
C ALA A 133 -4.61 2.78 -2.04
N VAL A 134 -3.44 2.27 -2.44
CA VAL A 134 -2.52 1.52 -1.55
C VAL A 134 -2.09 2.40 -0.39
N PHE A 135 -1.63 3.64 -0.62
CA PHE A 135 -1.25 4.55 0.46
C PHE A 135 -2.36 4.68 1.51
N VAL A 136 -3.58 4.97 1.05
CA VAL A 136 -4.74 5.12 1.95
C VAL A 136 -5.07 3.81 2.67
N CYS A 137 -5.03 2.66 1.99
CA CYS A 137 -5.29 1.35 2.59
C CYS A 137 -4.23 0.89 3.60
N ILE A 138 -2.96 1.30 3.42
CA ILE A 138 -1.89 1.02 4.39
C ILE A 138 -1.98 1.97 5.59
N GLY A 139 -2.42 3.22 5.35
CA GLY A 139 -2.50 4.27 6.34
C GLY A 139 -1.18 5.02 6.51
N ARG A 140 -1.26 6.23 7.07
CA ARG A 140 -0.16 7.20 7.14
C ARG A 140 1.08 6.65 7.85
N GLU A 141 0.94 6.24 9.10
CA GLU A 141 2.09 5.84 9.92
C GLU A 141 2.84 4.65 9.34
N ARG A 142 2.11 3.61 8.92
CA ARG A 142 2.70 2.41 8.29
C ARG A 142 3.34 2.75 6.94
N THR A 143 2.73 3.64 6.17
CA THR A 143 3.32 4.12 4.92
C THR A 143 4.68 4.76 5.18
N ILE A 144 4.74 5.76 6.06
CA ILE A 144 5.98 6.50 6.38
C ILE A 144 7.06 5.52 6.86
N ASN A 145 6.71 4.61 7.77
CA ASN A 145 7.64 3.62 8.30
C ASN A 145 8.17 2.66 7.22
N ARG A 146 7.33 2.21 6.29
CA ARG A 146 7.76 1.34 5.19
C ARG A 146 8.65 2.06 4.19
N LEU A 147 8.28 3.28 3.82
CA LEU A 147 9.08 4.10 2.92
C LEU A 147 10.49 4.34 3.48
N ARG A 148 10.62 4.61 4.79
CA ARG A 148 11.93 4.80 5.45
C ARG A 148 12.78 3.53 5.58
N ARG A 149 12.18 2.33 5.49
CA ARG A 149 12.86 1.04 5.72
C ARG A 149 13.48 0.42 4.47
N VAL A 150 13.06 0.86 3.29
CA VAL A 150 13.52 0.29 2.01
C VAL A 150 14.82 0.88 1.51
#